data_AF-A0A2G7FEU6-F1
#
_entry.id   AF-A0A2G7FEU6-F1
#
_cell.length_a   1.000
_cell.length_b   1.000
_cell.length_c   1.000
_cell.angle_alpha   90.00
_cell.angle_beta   90.00
_cell.angle_gamma   90.00
#
_symmetry.space_group_name_H-M   'P 1'
#
loop_
_entity.id
_entity.type
_entity.pdbx_description
1 polymer ?
#
loop_
_entity_poly.entity_id
_entity_poly.type
_entity_poly.pdbx_seq_one_letter_code
_entity_poly.pdbx_strand_id
1 'polypeptide(L)'
;MALTVGIAGVTGEFARRVVTHLLKHPDVTLRGYCRDPSKAPESISTSEKVTLFKGDAFDKEAIHTFLMIDGQKILIDACDELVVPRYIASDWALDYTKLKPGELFPKDPMIQVRAYLATKQNVKGVHILVGGFMEPVLSPFFNILDPKTNTFRFWGEGDESWKELPMIMRLSSLPRWLGILGQLVLFAVFLGGRATIREIAQSYEKVYGAKASLKRLGSLDDLYKFMHEKRAQNPADIYSYMPLFFYYYWVNGQTFVGPELDNDRYPQVKPIADAPALADNNMSAFWEDPTWILLWPKEITLDYLISQCAKRYPRSLLNSRKNTRHLKAVDPITGELVGYARWILPDTHIVAEDGTPQWGEAQIPDVSEEEKIRFQALAESAWWSGRSDMDSIDDLNDEVMRRILVQRPYMKLDYLAVHPRNKGKGIATALVAAGVRVAESIGLPTVTMSYKAGRGVYARLGFEEVDRVIQDDSQYGGAGEYGAYFMIRETGN
;
A
#
# COMPACT_ATOMS: atom_id res chain seq x y z
N MET A 1 14.23 -22.60 6.98
CA MET A 1 15.03 -23.19 5.89
C MET A 1 15.63 -22.04 5.11
N ALA A 2 16.93 -22.07 4.82
CA ALA A 2 17.54 -21.07 3.96
C ALA A 2 16.96 -21.19 2.54
N LEU A 3 16.47 -20.08 1.98
CA LEU A 3 15.86 -20.01 0.66
C LEU A 3 16.78 -19.26 -0.30
N THR A 4 17.18 -19.88 -1.39
CA THR A 4 17.91 -19.20 -2.47
C THR A 4 16.96 -18.82 -3.59
N VAL A 5 16.97 -17.56 -4.01
CA VAL A 5 16.10 -17.05 -5.08
C VAL A 5 16.94 -16.49 -6.23
N GLY A 6 16.71 -17.01 -7.43
CA GLY A 6 17.27 -16.49 -8.68
C GLY A 6 16.35 -15.44 -9.31
N ILE A 7 16.89 -14.30 -9.75
CA ILE A 7 16.11 -13.22 -10.37
C ILE A 7 16.79 -12.80 -11.67
N ALA A 8 16.18 -13.13 -12.80
CA ALA A 8 16.58 -12.61 -14.11
C ALA A 8 16.03 -11.20 -14.32
N GLY A 9 16.86 -10.29 -14.84
CA GLY A 9 16.50 -8.88 -14.99
C GLY A 9 16.51 -8.11 -13.68
N VAL A 10 17.40 -8.47 -12.74
CA VAL A 10 17.44 -7.95 -11.36
C VAL A 10 17.54 -6.42 -11.25
N THR A 11 18.07 -5.76 -12.29
CA THR A 11 18.19 -4.29 -12.36
C THR A 11 16.94 -3.60 -12.91
N GLY A 12 15.90 -4.34 -13.33
CA GLY A 12 14.62 -3.78 -13.75
C GLY A 12 13.90 -3.10 -12.58
N GLU A 13 13.09 -2.08 -12.88
CA GLU A 13 12.44 -1.26 -11.85
C GLU A 13 11.57 -2.09 -10.90
N PHE A 14 10.74 -2.96 -11.45
CA PHE A 14 9.93 -3.88 -10.66
C PHE A 14 10.79 -4.89 -9.88
N ALA A 15 11.80 -5.48 -10.53
CA ALA A 15 12.69 -6.47 -9.92
C ALA A 15 13.48 -5.89 -8.72
N ARG A 16 13.95 -4.65 -8.80
CA ARG A 16 14.62 -3.95 -7.68
C ARG A 16 13.71 -3.90 -6.46
N ARG A 17 12.43 -3.60 -6.66
CA ARG A 17 11.44 -3.56 -5.58
C ARG A 17 11.23 -4.95 -4.97
N VAL A 18 11.23 -6.02 -5.77
CA VAL A 18 11.20 -7.42 -5.29
C VAL A 18 12.43 -7.75 -4.43
N VAL A 19 13.62 -7.39 -4.91
CA VAL A 19 14.90 -7.66 -4.25
C VAL A 19 15.00 -6.96 -2.90
N THR A 20 14.75 -5.64 -2.84
CA THR A 20 14.77 -4.85 -1.60
C THR A 20 13.91 -5.48 -0.51
N HIS A 21 12.81 -6.10 -0.92
CA HIS A 21 11.88 -6.77 -0.04
C HIS A 21 12.39 -8.13 0.43
N LEU A 22 12.91 -8.95 -0.48
CA LEU A 22 13.51 -10.23 -0.14
C LEU A 22 14.68 -10.10 0.85
N LEU A 23 15.46 -9.03 0.74
CA LEU A 23 16.61 -8.79 1.62
C LEU A 23 16.23 -8.56 3.10
N LYS A 24 14.98 -8.20 3.38
CA LYS A 24 14.44 -8.06 4.75
C LYS A 24 14.38 -9.41 5.48
N HIS A 25 14.44 -10.54 4.78
CA HIS A 25 14.41 -11.86 5.40
C HIS A 25 15.82 -12.36 5.74
N PRO A 26 16.08 -12.79 6.99
CA PRO A 26 17.40 -13.26 7.40
C PRO A 26 17.82 -14.53 6.65
N ASP A 27 16.87 -15.40 6.32
CA ASP A 27 17.12 -16.73 5.74
C ASP A 27 17.12 -16.75 4.20
N VAL A 28 17.17 -15.60 3.53
CA VAL A 28 17.14 -15.52 2.06
C VAL A 28 18.48 -15.10 1.49
N THR A 29 18.93 -15.82 0.46
CA THR A 29 20.07 -15.44 -0.39
C THR A 29 19.60 -15.23 -1.83
N LEU A 30 20.12 -14.21 -2.49
CA LEU A 30 19.68 -13.78 -3.82
C LEU A 30 20.77 -13.95 -4.87
N ARG A 31 20.39 -14.47 -6.04
CA ARG A 31 21.24 -14.55 -7.23
C ARG A 31 20.61 -13.74 -8.35
N GLY A 32 21.14 -12.54 -8.61
CA GLY A 32 20.61 -11.63 -9.62
C GLY A 32 21.34 -11.75 -10.94
N TYR A 33 20.63 -11.88 -12.06
CA TYR A 33 21.21 -11.90 -13.41
C TYR A 33 20.80 -10.65 -14.19
N CYS A 34 21.77 -9.94 -14.78
CA CYS A 34 21.51 -8.75 -15.59
C CYS A 34 22.62 -8.43 -16.61
N ARG A 35 22.29 -7.58 -17.59
CA ARG A 35 23.24 -7.08 -18.61
C ARG A 35 24.33 -6.19 -18.04
N ASP A 36 23.97 -5.38 -17.07
CA ASP A 36 24.83 -4.36 -16.50
C ASP A 36 24.63 -4.26 -14.99
N PRO A 37 25.49 -4.95 -14.20
CA PRO A 37 25.43 -4.90 -12.74
C PRO A 37 25.68 -3.51 -12.15
N SER A 38 26.34 -2.60 -12.88
CA SER A 38 26.58 -1.23 -12.40
C SER A 38 25.29 -0.42 -12.24
N LYS A 39 24.21 -0.86 -12.90
CA LYS A 39 22.87 -0.28 -12.77
C LYS A 39 22.10 -0.82 -11.56
N ALA A 40 22.67 -1.71 -10.76
CA ALA A 40 22.06 -2.12 -9.50
C ALA A 40 22.17 -0.98 -8.48
N PRO A 41 21.09 -0.62 -7.76
CA PRO A 41 21.16 0.29 -6.62
C PRO A 41 22.16 -0.19 -5.57
N GLU A 42 22.77 0.75 -4.85
CA GLU A 42 23.77 0.45 -3.80
C GLU A 42 23.22 -0.55 -2.77
N SER A 43 21.97 -0.37 -2.35
CA SER A 43 21.28 -1.28 -1.42
C SER A 43 21.22 -2.75 -1.86
N ILE A 44 21.40 -3.01 -3.16
CA ILE A 44 21.43 -4.35 -3.75
C ILE A 44 22.88 -4.78 -4.02
N SER A 45 23.71 -3.91 -4.58
CA SER A 45 25.08 -4.26 -4.98
C SER A 45 26.04 -4.45 -3.82
N THR A 46 25.80 -3.82 -2.67
CA THR A 46 26.66 -3.93 -1.48
C THR A 46 26.16 -4.95 -0.46
N SER A 47 25.00 -5.57 -0.70
CA SER A 47 24.43 -6.54 0.23
C SER A 47 25.16 -7.89 0.15
N GLU A 48 25.65 -8.38 1.29
CA GLU A 48 26.30 -9.70 1.41
C GLU A 48 25.36 -10.87 1.05
N LYS A 49 24.04 -10.64 1.05
CA LYS A 49 23.03 -11.63 0.67
C LYS A 49 22.81 -11.71 -0.85
N VAL A 50 23.41 -10.83 -1.65
CA VAL A 50 23.19 -10.75 -3.09
C VAL A 50 24.45 -11.12 -3.85
N THR A 51 24.33 -12.05 -4.79
CA THR A 51 25.36 -12.31 -5.81
C THR A 51 24.83 -11.87 -7.17
N LEU A 52 25.52 -10.93 -7.81
CA LEU A 52 25.16 -10.43 -9.15
C LEU A 52 25.99 -11.12 -10.23
N PHE A 53 25.30 -11.64 -11.25
CA PHE A 53 25.88 -12.25 -12.43
C PHE A 53 25.63 -11.35 -13.63
N LYS A 54 26.71 -10.99 -14.33
CA LYS A 54 26.63 -10.29 -15.61
C LYS A 54 26.41 -11.31 -16.73
N GLY A 55 25.46 -11.05 -17.60
CA GLY A 55 25.33 -11.79 -18.85
C GLY A 55 24.49 -10.99 -19.85
N ASP A 56 24.79 -11.17 -21.13
CA ASP A 56 24.12 -10.41 -22.17
C ASP A 56 22.70 -10.92 -22.42
N ALA A 57 21.79 -10.02 -22.79
CA ALA A 57 20.53 -10.45 -23.39
C ALA A 57 20.80 -10.51 -24.89
N PHE A 58 21.37 -11.63 -25.31
CA PHE A 58 21.57 -12.15 -26.68
C PHE A 58 21.58 -11.12 -27.84
N ASP A 59 22.67 -11.11 -28.61
CA ASP A 59 23.03 -10.13 -29.64
C ASP A 59 21.98 -9.90 -30.77
N LYS A 60 21.63 -8.61 -30.93
CA LYS A 60 21.10 -7.77 -32.04
C LYS A 60 19.92 -8.14 -32.99
N GLU A 61 19.03 -7.14 -33.08
CA GLU A 61 18.42 -6.48 -34.27
C GLU A 61 17.06 -6.86 -34.89
N ALA A 62 16.28 -7.81 -34.36
CA ALA A 62 14.86 -7.97 -34.78
C ALA A 62 13.87 -8.46 -33.71
N ILE A 63 14.29 -8.53 -32.45
CA ILE A 63 13.85 -9.63 -31.57
C ILE A 63 13.23 -9.10 -30.26
N HIS A 64 12.50 -7.98 -30.21
CA HIS A 64 11.88 -7.54 -28.95
C HIS A 64 10.82 -8.53 -28.41
N THR A 65 10.01 -9.13 -29.29
CA THR A 65 9.00 -10.14 -28.91
C THR A 65 9.61 -11.54 -28.76
N PHE A 66 10.60 -11.87 -29.60
CA PHE A 66 11.29 -13.16 -29.58
C PHE A 66 12.24 -13.31 -28.37
N LEU A 67 12.86 -12.22 -27.87
CA LEU A 67 13.81 -12.25 -26.74
C LEU A 67 13.11 -12.60 -25.43
N MET A 68 11.86 -12.15 -25.26
CA MET A 68 11.07 -12.43 -24.05
C MET A 68 10.65 -13.89 -23.95
N ILE A 69 10.44 -14.55 -25.09
CA ILE A 69 10.03 -15.96 -25.15
C ILE A 69 11.27 -16.85 -25.00
N ASP A 70 12.25 -16.70 -25.88
CA ASP A 70 13.41 -17.60 -25.91
C ASP A 70 14.30 -17.42 -24.69
N GLY A 71 14.44 -16.18 -24.18
CA GLY A 71 15.13 -15.94 -22.92
C GLY A 71 14.45 -16.64 -21.74
N GLN A 72 13.12 -16.63 -21.66
CA GLN A 72 12.41 -17.38 -20.62
C GLN A 72 12.51 -18.88 -20.84
N LYS A 73 12.42 -19.39 -22.08
CA LYS A 73 12.59 -20.82 -22.38
C LYS A 73 13.95 -21.36 -21.92
N ILE A 74 15.04 -20.64 -22.21
CA ILE A 74 16.39 -21.03 -21.76
C ILE A 74 16.46 -21.09 -20.24
N LEU A 75 15.89 -20.10 -19.53
CA LEU A 75 15.84 -20.11 -18.07
C LEU A 75 14.99 -21.26 -17.53
N ILE A 76 13.86 -21.55 -18.18
CA ILE A 76 12.98 -22.66 -17.84
C ILE A 76 13.70 -23.99 -18.02
N ASP A 77 14.46 -24.16 -19.11
CA ASP A 77 15.24 -25.37 -19.38
C ASP A 77 16.34 -25.57 -18.33
N ALA A 78 17.08 -24.51 -18.01
CA ALA A 78 18.06 -24.54 -16.94
C ALA A 78 17.42 -24.85 -15.58
N CYS A 79 16.22 -24.32 -15.29
CA CYS A 79 15.48 -24.65 -14.08
C CYS A 79 15.03 -26.12 -14.04
N ASP A 80 14.57 -26.66 -15.16
CA ASP A 80 14.13 -28.06 -15.25
C ASP A 80 15.30 -29.04 -15.12
N GLU A 81 16.44 -28.74 -15.77
CA GLU A 81 17.68 -29.52 -15.69
C GLU A 81 18.28 -29.49 -14.28
N LEU A 82 18.30 -28.33 -13.64
CA LEU A 82 18.83 -28.15 -12.28
C LEU A 82 17.80 -28.50 -11.19
N VAL A 83 16.62 -29.03 -11.57
CA VAL A 83 15.56 -29.45 -10.65
C VAL A 83 15.16 -28.32 -9.68
N VAL A 84 15.12 -27.10 -10.20
CA VAL A 84 14.62 -25.94 -9.45
C VAL A 84 13.12 -26.16 -9.22
N PRO A 85 12.63 -26.09 -7.97
CA PRO A 85 11.28 -26.51 -7.67
C PRO A 85 10.22 -25.65 -8.35
N ARG A 86 10.53 -24.38 -8.63
CA ARG A 86 9.56 -23.39 -9.15
C ARG A 86 10.18 -22.33 -10.04
N TYR A 87 9.41 -21.91 -11.04
CA TYR A 87 9.72 -20.80 -11.92
C TYR A 87 8.56 -19.81 -11.94
N ILE A 88 8.83 -18.54 -11.60
CA ILE A 88 7.84 -17.47 -11.70
C ILE A 88 8.01 -16.80 -13.06
N ALA A 89 6.99 -16.91 -13.91
CA ALA A 89 7.01 -16.32 -15.24
C ALA A 89 6.85 -14.79 -15.20
N SER A 90 7.33 -14.10 -16.25
CA SER A 90 7.23 -12.65 -16.39
C SER A 90 5.83 -12.22 -16.84
N ASP A 91 4.82 -12.50 -16.01
CA ASP A 91 3.41 -12.24 -16.33
C ASP A 91 2.94 -10.87 -15.82
N TRP A 92 2.82 -10.74 -14.50
CA TRP A 92 2.49 -9.54 -13.72
C TRP A 92 1.44 -8.64 -14.39
N ALA A 93 0.29 -9.22 -14.73
CA ALA A 93 -0.70 -8.58 -15.57
C ALA A 93 -2.14 -8.97 -15.23
N LEU A 94 -3.08 -8.46 -16.04
CA LEU A 94 -4.44 -8.96 -16.24
C LEU A 94 -4.48 -10.48 -16.49
N ASP A 95 -5.67 -11.07 -16.39
CA ASP A 95 -5.87 -12.50 -16.62
C ASP A 95 -5.80 -12.84 -18.10
N TYR A 96 -4.57 -13.04 -18.59
CA TYR A 96 -4.30 -13.39 -19.98
C TYR A 96 -4.72 -14.82 -20.33
N THR A 97 -5.12 -15.65 -19.35
CA THR A 97 -5.53 -17.04 -19.60
C THR A 97 -6.85 -17.12 -20.37
N LYS A 98 -7.63 -16.03 -20.33
CA LYS A 98 -8.92 -15.87 -20.99
C LYS A 98 -8.80 -15.33 -22.42
N LEU A 99 -7.59 -15.01 -22.87
CA LEU A 99 -7.32 -14.50 -24.21
C LEU A 99 -7.03 -15.63 -25.18
N LYS A 100 -7.52 -15.47 -26.41
CA LYS A 100 -7.05 -16.24 -27.57
C LYS A 100 -5.79 -15.57 -28.15
N PRO A 101 -4.85 -16.35 -28.73
CA PRO A 101 -3.71 -15.78 -29.43
C PRO A 101 -4.12 -14.72 -30.44
N GLY A 102 -3.48 -13.56 -30.39
CA GLY A 102 -3.72 -12.43 -31.29
C GLY A 102 -4.79 -11.44 -30.84
N GLU A 103 -5.60 -11.76 -29.82
CA GLU A 103 -6.58 -10.83 -29.23
C GLU A 103 -5.86 -9.63 -28.59
N LEU A 104 -4.92 -9.91 -27.68
CA LEU A 104 -3.99 -8.92 -27.12
C LEU A 104 -2.56 -9.35 -27.39
N PHE A 105 -2.05 -9.00 -28.58
CA PHE A 105 -0.75 -9.45 -29.07
C PHE A 105 0.45 -9.21 -28.12
N PRO A 106 0.52 -8.16 -27.27
CA PRO A 106 1.61 -8.00 -26.31
C PRO A 106 1.62 -9.09 -25.22
N LYS A 107 0.53 -9.84 -25.05
CA LYS A 107 0.39 -10.94 -24.09
C LYS A 107 0.47 -12.33 -24.71
N ASP A 108 0.52 -12.45 -26.04
CA ASP A 108 0.77 -13.72 -26.74
C ASP A 108 2.05 -14.42 -26.26
N PRO A 109 3.18 -13.72 -26.00
CA PRO A 109 4.36 -14.36 -25.43
C PRO A 109 4.12 -15.06 -24.09
N MET A 110 3.30 -14.51 -23.20
CA MET A 110 2.98 -15.11 -21.89
C MET A 110 2.18 -16.40 -22.08
N ILE A 111 1.25 -16.43 -23.04
CA ILE A 111 0.51 -17.64 -23.43
C ILE A 111 1.50 -18.73 -23.90
N GLN A 112 2.48 -18.37 -24.73
CA GLN A 112 3.49 -19.30 -25.23
C GLN A 112 4.44 -19.80 -24.13
N VAL A 113 4.91 -18.92 -23.26
CA VAL A 113 5.79 -19.26 -22.13
C VAL A 113 5.07 -20.17 -21.14
N ARG A 114 3.80 -19.90 -20.82
CA ARG A 114 2.96 -20.78 -20.00
C ARG A 114 2.83 -22.16 -20.63
N ALA A 115 2.52 -22.23 -21.93
CA ALA A 115 2.39 -23.50 -22.64
C ALA A 115 3.72 -24.29 -22.61
N TYR A 116 4.85 -23.62 -22.78
CA TYR A 116 6.17 -24.22 -22.71
C TYR A 116 6.53 -24.72 -21.31
N LEU A 117 6.25 -23.91 -20.29
CA LEU A 117 6.50 -24.25 -18.89
C LEU A 117 5.68 -25.47 -18.45
N ALA A 118 4.48 -25.63 -18.98
CA ALA A 118 3.63 -26.80 -18.74
C ALA A 118 4.17 -28.11 -19.35
N THR A 119 5.15 -28.07 -20.27
CA THR A 119 5.78 -29.28 -20.82
C THR A 119 6.89 -29.84 -19.92
N LYS A 120 7.28 -29.12 -18.88
CA LYS A 120 8.42 -29.44 -18.01
C LYS A 120 8.02 -30.40 -16.89
N GLN A 121 8.97 -31.23 -16.46
CA GLN A 121 8.69 -32.32 -15.51
C GLN A 121 9.11 -31.96 -14.08
N ASN A 122 10.25 -31.28 -13.93
CA ASN A 122 10.88 -31.03 -12.64
C ASN A 122 10.52 -29.65 -12.10
N VAL A 123 10.42 -28.64 -12.97
CA VAL A 123 10.09 -27.27 -12.56
C VAL A 123 8.59 -26.99 -12.64
N LYS A 124 8.02 -26.47 -11.55
CA LYS A 124 6.62 -26.02 -11.53
C LYS A 124 6.49 -24.55 -11.91
N GLY A 125 5.65 -24.27 -12.89
CA GLY A 125 5.32 -22.89 -13.26
C GLY A 125 4.43 -22.19 -12.26
N VAL A 126 4.73 -20.92 -12.01
CA VAL A 126 3.93 -20.01 -11.19
C VAL A 126 3.64 -18.76 -12.00
N HIS A 127 2.36 -18.45 -12.15
CA HIS A 127 1.85 -17.31 -12.91
C HIS A 127 1.17 -16.32 -11.96
N ILE A 128 1.64 -15.07 -11.94
CA ILE A 128 1.14 -14.04 -11.01
C ILE A 128 0.29 -13.03 -11.78
N LEU A 129 -0.99 -12.95 -11.40
CA LEU A 129 -1.99 -12.06 -11.99
C LEU A 129 -2.37 -10.97 -10.98
N VAL A 130 -2.11 -9.71 -11.34
CA VAL A 130 -2.22 -8.55 -10.44
C VAL A 130 -3.02 -7.39 -11.03
N GLY A 131 -3.52 -7.53 -12.26
CA GLY A 131 -4.09 -6.42 -13.01
C GLY A 131 -3.03 -5.51 -13.64
N GLY A 132 -3.31 -4.21 -13.75
CA GLY A 132 -2.39 -3.27 -14.42
C GLY A 132 -1.94 -2.08 -13.57
N PHE A 133 -0.62 -1.89 -13.46
CA PHE A 133 -0.01 -0.88 -12.57
C PHE A 133 -0.47 0.55 -12.87
N MET A 134 -0.94 1.25 -11.82
CA MET A 134 -1.51 2.61 -11.95
C MET A 134 -0.54 3.65 -12.46
N GLU A 135 0.76 3.50 -12.18
CA GLU A 135 1.77 4.40 -12.72
C GLU A 135 1.78 4.35 -14.27
N PRO A 136 1.94 3.17 -14.92
CA PRO A 136 1.72 3.05 -16.36
C PRO A 136 0.36 3.58 -16.82
N VAL A 137 -0.75 3.24 -16.14
CA VAL A 137 -2.11 3.69 -16.54
C VAL A 137 -2.21 5.19 -16.67
N LEU A 138 -1.73 5.92 -15.67
CA LEU A 138 -1.84 7.37 -15.63
C LEU A 138 -0.72 8.07 -16.39
N SER A 139 0.23 7.31 -16.95
CA SER A 139 1.30 7.85 -17.77
C SER A 139 0.81 8.30 -19.15
N PRO A 140 1.58 9.14 -19.86
CA PRO A 140 1.28 9.53 -21.24
C PRO A 140 1.12 8.37 -22.21
N PHE A 141 1.62 7.16 -21.87
CA PHE A 141 1.52 5.97 -22.71
C PHE A 141 0.07 5.58 -23.00
N PHE A 142 -0.81 5.57 -22.00
CA PHE A 142 -2.23 5.29 -22.21
C PHE A 142 -3.06 6.54 -22.53
N ASN A 143 -2.49 7.73 -22.30
CA ASN A 143 -3.12 9.03 -22.55
C ASN A 143 -4.50 9.20 -21.86
N ILE A 144 -4.68 8.50 -20.73
CA ILE A 144 -5.91 8.54 -19.93
C ILE A 144 -5.99 9.86 -19.18
N LEU A 145 -4.93 10.27 -18.48
CA LEU A 145 -4.89 11.54 -17.77
C LEU A 145 -4.11 12.58 -18.56
N ASP A 146 -4.72 13.73 -18.80
CA ASP A 146 -4.02 14.97 -19.10
C ASP A 146 -3.70 15.73 -17.81
N PRO A 147 -2.46 15.73 -17.32
CA PRO A 147 -2.12 16.42 -16.08
C PRO A 147 -2.12 17.95 -16.22
N LYS A 148 -2.13 18.50 -17.45
CA LYS A 148 -2.17 19.96 -17.65
C LYS A 148 -3.58 20.50 -17.48
N THR A 149 -4.59 19.74 -17.91
CA THR A 149 -6.00 20.13 -17.86
C THR A 149 -6.82 19.36 -16.84
N ASN A 150 -6.18 18.42 -16.11
CA ASN A 150 -6.82 17.46 -15.21
C ASN A 150 -7.96 16.70 -15.90
N THR A 151 -7.78 16.36 -17.17
CA THR A 151 -8.82 15.69 -17.97
C THR A 151 -8.55 14.19 -18.05
N PHE A 152 -9.49 13.40 -17.55
CA PHE A 152 -9.54 11.96 -17.71
C PHE A 152 -10.31 11.61 -18.98
N ARG A 153 -9.60 11.08 -19.96
CA ARG A 153 -10.13 10.56 -21.22
C ARG A 153 -10.47 9.08 -21.06
N PHE A 154 -11.64 8.69 -21.52
CA PHE A 154 -12.09 7.30 -21.41
C PHE A 154 -12.93 6.88 -22.61
N TRP A 155 -12.83 5.60 -22.96
CA TRP A 155 -13.74 4.90 -23.85
C TRP A 155 -14.75 4.11 -23.03
N GLY A 156 -15.96 3.98 -23.56
CA GLY A 156 -17.10 3.36 -22.88
C GLY A 156 -18.07 4.38 -22.26
N GLU A 157 -18.93 3.92 -21.37
CA GLU A 157 -19.92 4.71 -20.61
C GLU A 157 -19.31 5.34 -19.35
N GLY A 158 -18.13 4.87 -18.93
CA GLY A 158 -17.40 5.33 -17.76
C GLY A 158 -17.88 4.69 -16.46
N ASP A 159 -18.85 3.77 -16.53
CA ASP A 159 -19.24 2.86 -15.46
C ASP A 159 -18.63 1.47 -15.63
N GLU A 160 -17.93 1.22 -16.76
CA GLU A 160 -17.08 0.06 -16.90
C GLU A 160 -16.19 0.07 -15.69
N SER A 161 -16.34 -0.95 -14.86
CA SER A 161 -15.47 -1.09 -13.74
C SER A 161 -14.08 -1.32 -14.32
N TRP A 162 -13.13 -0.44 -14.02
CA TRP A 162 -11.72 -0.71 -14.21
C TRP A 162 -11.38 -1.68 -13.09
N LYS A 163 -11.92 -2.91 -13.23
CA LYS A 163 -11.62 -4.03 -12.36
C LYS A 163 -10.24 -4.47 -12.80
N GLU A 164 -9.26 -3.70 -12.44
CA GLU A 164 -8.17 -4.21 -11.65
C GLU A 164 -7.24 -3.04 -11.37
N LEU A 165 -7.55 -2.29 -10.32
CA LEU A 165 -6.47 -1.58 -9.67
C LEU A 165 -5.61 -2.68 -9.05
N PRO A 166 -4.35 -2.89 -9.49
CA PRO A 166 -3.43 -3.54 -8.61
C PRO A 166 -3.54 -2.74 -7.32
N MET A 167 -3.53 -3.46 -6.21
CA MET A 167 -3.07 -2.87 -4.96
C MET A 167 -1.98 -1.90 -5.36
N ILE A 168 -2.04 -0.62 -4.99
CA ILE A 168 -0.81 0.15 -4.83
C ILE A 168 0.08 -0.83 -4.13
N MET A 169 1.00 -1.45 -4.87
CA MET A 169 1.58 -2.67 -4.38
C MET A 169 2.37 -2.13 -3.22
N ARG A 170 1.88 -2.41 -2.03
CA ARG A 170 2.73 -2.54 -0.88
C ARG A 170 3.64 -3.69 -1.29
N LEU A 171 4.70 -3.32 -2.00
CA LEU A 171 5.84 -4.18 -2.29
C LEU A 171 6.37 -4.72 -0.95
N SER A 172 6.08 -4.01 0.16
CA SER A 172 6.23 -4.47 1.54
C SER A 172 5.55 -5.80 1.88
N SER A 173 4.54 -6.22 1.13
CA SER A 173 3.91 -7.53 1.30
C SER A 173 4.58 -8.62 0.48
N LEU A 174 5.18 -8.30 -0.70
CA LEU A 174 5.80 -9.24 -1.66
C LEU A 174 6.78 -10.29 -1.06
N PRO A 175 7.55 -9.99 0.00
CA PRO A 175 8.49 -10.96 0.53
C PRO A 175 7.87 -11.92 1.57
N ARG A 176 6.69 -11.58 2.13
CA ARG A 176 5.90 -12.52 2.95
C ARG A 176 5.23 -13.63 2.12
N TRP A 177 5.22 -13.47 0.79
CA TRP A 177 4.80 -14.48 -0.20
C TRP A 177 5.91 -15.49 -0.53
N LEU A 178 7.17 -15.16 -0.25
CA LEU A 178 8.30 -15.96 -0.71
C LEU A 178 8.63 -17.10 0.27
N GLY A 179 8.21 -17.00 1.54
CA GLY A 179 8.07 -18.14 2.45
C GLY A 179 6.98 -19.15 2.02
N ILE A 180 6.13 -18.76 1.07
CA ILE A 180 5.02 -19.55 0.49
C ILE A 180 5.41 -20.08 -0.89
N LEU A 181 6.62 -19.81 -1.38
CA LEU A 181 7.18 -20.51 -2.54
C LEU A 181 7.32 -22.03 -2.33
N GLY A 182 7.03 -22.57 -1.15
CA GLY A 182 6.82 -24.01 -0.96
C GLY A 182 5.39 -24.49 -1.29
N GLN A 183 4.39 -23.59 -1.34
CA GLN A 183 2.95 -23.89 -1.36
C GLN A 183 2.12 -23.21 -2.46
N LEU A 184 2.61 -22.18 -3.17
CA LEU A 184 1.92 -21.61 -4.35
C LEU A 184 1.43 -22.68 -5.34
N VAL A 185 0.21 -22.47 -5.83
CA VAL A 185 -0.46 -23.16 -6.92
C VAL A 185 -0.10 -22.54 -8.27
N LEU A 186 -0.54 -23.15 -9.37
CA LEU A 186 -0.23 -22.78 -10.76
C LEU A 186 -0.50 -21.28 -11.08
N PHE A 187 -1.56 -20.70 -10.50
CA PHE A 187 -1.91 -19.28 -10.62
C PHE A 187 -2.03 -18.65 -9.25
N ALA A 188 -1.48 -17.44 -9.09
CA ALA A 188 -1.61 -16.63 -7.90
C ALA A 188 -2.28 -15.29 -8.28
N VAL A 189 -3.49 -15.09 -7.78
CA VAL A 189 -4.42 -14.04 -8.22
C VAL A 189 -4.62 -13.00 -7.11
N PHE A 190 -4.19 -11.76 -7.35
CA PHE A 190 -4.28 -10.68 -6.38
C PHE A 190 -4.93 -9.42 -6.93
N LEU A 191 -5.73 -8.79 -6.09
CA LEU A 191 -6.33 -7.51 -6.42
C LEU A 191 -6.39 -6.61 -5.20
N GLY A 192 -6.00 -5.33 -5.34
CA GLY A 192 -6.05 -4.39 -4.21
C GLY A 192 -7.17 -3.37 -4.28
N GLY A 193 -7.89 -3.29 -5.40
CA GLY A 193 -9.11 -2.50 -5.48
C GLY A 193 -9.79 -2.64 -6.83
N ARG A 194 -11.05 -2.22 -6.88
CA ARG A 194 -11.79 -2.00 -8.12
C ARG A 194 -12.30 -0.57 -8.06
N ALA A 195 -12.14 0.16 -9.16
CA ALA A 195 -12.71 1.49 -9.30
C ALA A 195 -13.13 1.70 -10.76
N THR A 196 -14.08 2.58 -10.99
CA THR A 196 -14.44 3.12 -12.30
C THR A 196 -13.55 4.32 -12.61
N ILE A 197 -13.49 4.75 -13.87
CA ILE A 197 -12.76 5.99 -14.22
C ILE A 197 -13.34 7.22 -13.49
N ARG A 198 -14.63 7.19 -13.17
CA ARG A 198 -15.32 8.23 -12.39
C ARG A 198 -14.82 8.26 -10.95
N GLU A 199 -14.72 7.11 -10.30
CA GLU A 199 -14.18 6.98 -8.93
C GLU A 199 -12.68 7.31 -8.88
N ILE A 200 -11.92 6.97 -9.93
CA ILE A 200 -10.51 7.37 -10.07
C ILE A 200 -10.39 8.90 -10.19
N ALA A 201 -11.21 9.52 -11.04
CA ALA A 201 -11.23 10.98 -11.18
C ALA A 201 -11.64 11.68 -9.88
N GLN A 202 -12.66 11.18 -9.18
CA GLN A 202 -13.07 11.68 -7.86
C GLN A 202 -11.94 11.53 -6.83
N SER A 203 -11.24 10.39 -6.84
CA SER A 203 -10.07 10.17 -5.98
C SER A 203 -8.94 11.16 -6.31
N TYR A 204 -8.73 11.45 -7.60
CA TYR A 204 -7.78 12.46 -8.05
C TYR A 204 -8.15 13.87 -7.54
N GLU A 205 -9.41 14.28 -7.69
CA GLU A 205 -9.92 15.55 -7.14
C GLU A 205 -9.67 15.64 -5.63
N LYS A 206 -9.99 14.56 -4.91
CA LYS A 206 -9.85 14.48 -3.45
C LYS A 206 -8.39 14.54 -2.99
N VAL A 207 -7.46 13.99 -3.76
CA VAL A 207 -6.02 13.95 -3.40
C VAL A 207 -5.31 15.24 -3.78
N TYR A 208 -5.57 15.76 -4.98
CA TYR A 208 -4.82 16.89 -5.54
C TYR A 208 -5.53 18.23 -5.36
N GLY A 209 -6.78 18.26 -4.88
CA GLY A 209 -7.56 19.48 -4.72
C GLY A 209 -7.87 20.19 -6.04
N ALA A 210 -7.74 19.48 -7.16
CA ALA A 210 -7.89 20.02 -8.51
C ALA A 210 -9.08 19.34 -9.19
N LYS A 211 -10.00 20.16 -9.73
CA LYS A 211 -11.19 19.65 -10.42
C LYS A 211 -10.80 18.80 -11.62
N ALA A 212 -11.29 17.58 -11.67
CA ALA A 212 -11.09 16.64 -12.75
C ALA A 212 -12.24 16.78 -13.75
N SER A 213 -11.90 16.71 -15.04
CA SER A 213 -12.89 16.68 -16.12
C SER A 213 -12.91 15.30 -16.75
N LEU A 214 -14.09 14.78 -17.02
CA LEU A 214 -14.27 13.52 -17.72
C LEU A 214 -14.56 13.79 -19.20
N LYS A 215 -13.78 13.18 -20.10
CA LYS A 215 -13.97 13.28 -21.55
C LYS A 215 -14.17 11.88 -22.15
N ARG A 216 -15.41 11.59 -22.55
CA ARG A 216 -15.73 10.38 -23.32
C ARG A 216 -15.15 10.50 -24.73
N LEU A 217 -14.39 9.50 -25.16
CA LEU A 217 -13.79 9.41 -26.49
C LEU A 217 -14.67 8.66 -27.49
N GLY A 218 -15.53 7.76 -27.00
CA GLY A 218 -16.45 6.93 -27.78
C GLY A 218 -16.89 5.72 -26.97
N SER A 219 -17.69 4.84 -27.58
CA SER A 219 -18.07 3.54 -27.02
C SER A 219 -16.92 2.52 -27.07
N LEU A 220 -17.08 1.35 -26.44
CA LEU A 220 -16.12 0.25 -26.59
C LEU A 220 -16.07 -0.30 -28.03
N ASP A 221 -17.19 -0.27 -28.74
CA ASP A 221 -17.24 -0.63 -30.16
C ASP A 221 -16.45 0.35 -31.02
N ASP A 222 -16.51 1.64 -30.70
CA ASP A 222 -15.71 2.67 -31.37
C ASP A 222 -14.22 2.46 -31.10
N LEU A 223 -13.85 2.14 -29.86
CA LEU A 223 -12.47 1.79 -29.50
C LEU A 223 -11.99 0.55 -30.27
N TYR A 224 -12.81 -0.49 -30.35
CA TYR A 224 -12.47 -1.73 -31.05
C TYR A 224 -12.20 -1.46 -32.54
N LYS A 225 -13.07 -0.70 -33.20
CA LYS A 225 -12.85 -0.29 -34.61
C LYS A 225 -11.59 0.56 -34.73
N PHE A 226 -11.45 1.57 -33.87
CA PHE A 226 -10.33 2.51 -33.90
C PHE A 226 -8.96 1.83 -33.70
N MET A 227 -8.85 0.89 -32.75
CA MET A 227 -7.60 0.18 -32.50
C MET A 227 -7.19 -0.70 -33.68
N HIS A 228 -8.15 -1.36 -34.34
CA HIS A 228 -7.89 -2.20 -35.51
C HIS A 228 -7.58 -1.36 -36.75
N GLU A 229 -8.26 -0.24 -36.95
CA GLU A 229 -7.95 0.72 -38.02
C GLU A 229 -6.54 1.29 -37.85
N LYS A 230 -6.16 1.72 -36.64
CA LYS A 230 -4.81 2.22 -36.34
C LYS A 230 -3.73 1.18 -36.64
N ARG A 231 -3.95 -0.07 -36.22
CA ARG A 231 -3.06 -1.19 -36.53
C ARG A 231 -2.97 -1.44 -38.03
N ALA A 232 -4.08 -1.36 -38.76
CA ALA A 232 -4.09 -1.58 -40.21
C ALA A 232 -3.39 -0.45 -40.99
N GLN A 233 -3.55 0.80 -40.56
CA GLN A 233 -2.94 1.97 -41.19
C GLN A 233 -1.41 1.98 -41.07
N ASN A 234 -0.88 1.64 -39.89
CA ASN A 234 0.56 1.59 -39.67
C ASN A 234 0.96 0.41 -38.76
N PRO A 235 1.02 -0.82 -39.29
CA PRO A 235 1.33 -2.01 -38.49
C PRO A 235 2.73 -1.99 -37.85
N ALA A 236 3.66 -1.20 -38.39
CA ALA A 236 5.02 -1.10 -37.86
C ALA A 236 5.10 -0.18 -36.63
N ASP A 237 4.18 0.78 -36.49
CA ASP A 237 4.14 1.70 -35.36
C ASP A 237 3.34 1.11 -34.19
N ILE A 238 3.91 0.04 -33.62
CA ILE A 238 3.28 -0.74 -32.54
C ILE A 238 2.84 0.15 -31.38
N TYR A 239 3.66 1.12 -30.99
CA TYR A 239 3.40 2.00 -29.85
C TYR A 239 2.20 2.93 -30.04
N SER A 240 1.81 3.23 -31.30
CA SER A 240 0.64 4.07 -31.57
C SER A 240 -0.70 3.39 -31.28
N TYR A 241 -0.77 2.06 -31.36
CA TYR A 241 -2.01 1.30 -31.20
C TYR A 241 -1.98 0.31 -30.04
N MET A 242 -0.79 -0.11 -29.56
CA MET A 242 -0.65 -1.03 -28.42
C MET A 242 -1.43 -0.59 -27.18
N PRO A 243 -1.40 0.69 -26.73
CA PRO A 243 -2.15 1.13 -25.55
C PRO A 243 -3.66 0.96 -25.72
N LEU A 244 -4.19 1.09 -26.94
CA LEU A 244 -5.61 0.93 -27.25
C LEU A 244 -6.08 -0.51 -27.07
N PHE A 245 -5.27 -1.48 -27.52
CA PHE A 245 -5.53 -2.90 -27.30
C PHE A 245 -5.52 -3.21 -25.79
N PHE A 246 -4.52 -2.74 -25.05
CA PHE A 246 -4.49 -2.92 -23.60
C PHE A 246 -5.73 -2.31 -22.93
N TYR A 247 -6.10 -1.08 -23.29
CA TYR A 247 -7.28 -0.43 -22.75
C TYR A 247 -8.53 -1.28 -23.00
N TYR A 248 -8.77 -1.69 -24.25
CA TYR A 248 -9.97 -2.44 -24.63
C TYR A 248 -10.14 -3.74 -23.82
N TYR A 249 -9.11 -4.59 -23.81
CA TYR A 249 -9.20 -5.88 -23.10
C TYR A 249 -9.25 -5.73 -21.59
N TRP A 250 -8.75 -4.61 -21.06
CA TRP A 250 -8.83 -4.33 -19.64
C TRP A 250 -10.25 -3.96 -19.19
N VAL A 251 -11.00 -3.20 -20.00
CA VAL A 251 -12.33 -2.72 -19.59
C VAL A 251 -13.49 -3.53 -20.17
N ASN A 252 -13.25 -4.36 -21.19
CA ASN A 252 -14.31 -5.18 -21.81
C ASN A 252 -14.79 -6.37 -20.96
N GLY A 253 -14.14 -6.62 -19.81
CA GLY A 253 -14.49 -7.67 -18.88
C GLY A 253 -13.93 -9.07 -19.18
N GLN A 254 -13.28 -9.27 -20.33
CA GLN A 254 -12.74 -10.57 -20.72
C GLN A 254 -11.55 -10.98 -19.86
N THR A 255 -10.64 -10.06 -19.57
CA THR A 255 -9.40 -10.38 -18.83
C THR A 255 -9.49 -10.09 -17.35
N PHE A 256 -10.72 -10.04 -16.82
CA PHE A 256 -10.94 -9.77 -15.41
C PHE A 256 -10.36 -10.89 -14.53
N VAL A 257 -9.56 -10.53 -13.55
CA VAL A 257 -8.91 -11.33 -12.52
C VAL A 257 -9.93 -11.64 -11.42
N GLY A 258 -10.09 -12.94 -11.11
CA GLY A 258 -11.14 -13.47 -10.23
C GLY A 258 -12.23 -14.27 -10.98
N PRO A 259 -13.34 -14.66 -10.33
CA PRO A 259 -13.89 -14.12 -9.07
C PRO A 259 -13.22 -14.61 -7.78
N GLU A 260 -12.54 -15.75 -7.81
CA GLU A 260 -11.76 -16.27 -6.68
C GLU A 260 -10.43 -15.54 -6.59
N LEU A 261 -10.20 -14.85 -5.47
CA LEU A 261 -8.96 -14.14 -5.20
C LEU A 261 -8.16 -14.92 -4.16
N ASP A 262 -6.85 -14.98 -4.33
CA ASP A 262 -5.98 -15.58 -3.31
C ASP A 262 -5.72 -14.62 -2.14
N ASN A 263 -6.29 -13.41 -2.13
CA ASN A 263 -6.19 -12.43 -1.05
C ASN A 263 -6.43 -13.07 0.35
N ASP A 264 -7.44 -13.93 0.47
CA ASP A 264 -7.83 -14.58 1.73
C ASP A 264 -6.94 -15.77 2.13
N ARG A 265 -6.24 -16.38 1.15
CA ARG A 265 -5.25 -17.43 1.41
C ARG A 265 -4.00 -16.91 2.12
N TYR A 266 -3.83 -15.58 2.15
CA TYR A 266 -2.68 -14.92 2.75
C TYR A 266 -3.10 -13.84 3.75
N PRO A 267 -3.77 -14.24 4.86
CA PRO A 267 -4.28 -13.32 5.87
C PRO A 267 -3.18 -12.52 6.58
N GLN A 268 -1.91 -12.91 6.46
CA GLN A 268 -0.74 -12.14 6.88
C GLN A 268 -0.44 -10.93 5.99
N VAL A 269 -1.14 -10.77 4.88
CA VAL A 269 -1.16 -9.55 4.04
C VAL A 269 -2.36 -8.68 4.47
N LYS A 270 -2.58 -8.59 5.78
CA LYS A 270 -3.55 -7.69 6.43
C LYS A 270 -2.82 -6.48 7.03
N PRO A 271 -3.48 -5.31 7.18
CA PRO A 271 -2.94 -4.15 7.91
C PRO A 271 -2.36 -4.46 9.30
N ILE A 272 -2.80 -5.55 9.93
CA ILE A 272 -2.30 -6.05 11.22
C ILE A 272 -0.83 -6.50 11.15
N ALA A 273 -0.37 -6.93 9.97
CA ALA A 273 1.00 -7.33 9.73
C ALA A 273 2.00 -6.15 9.78
N ASP A 274 1.51 -4.91 9.68
CA ASP A 274 2.30 -3.70 9.83
C ASP A 274 2.57 -3.35 11.30
N ALA A 275 2.08 -4.16 12.27
CA ALA A 275 2.25 -3.93 13.70
C ALA A 275 3.68 -3.57 14.14
N PRO A 276 4.75 -4.26 13.67
CA PRO A 276 6.12 -3.85 14.00
C PRO A 276 6.51 -2.47 13.43
N ALA A 277 6.11 -2.17 12.19
CA ALA A 277 6.42 -0.89 11.55
C ALA A 277 5.60 0.26 12.17
N LEU A 278 4.36 -0.01 12.59
CA LEU A 278 3.55 0.93 13.37
C LEU A 278 4.16 1.21 14.74
N ALA A 279 4.68 0.18 15.41
CA ALA A 279 5.39 0.34 16.68
C ALA A 279 6.64 1.19 16.52
N ASP A 280 7.47 0.88 15.53
CA ASP A 280 8.68 1.63 15.22
C ASP A 280 8.36 3.11 14.92
N ASN A 281 7.42 3.38 13.99
CA ASN A 281 7.01 4.75 13.65
C ASN A 281 6.44 5.50 14.85
N ASN A 282 5.50 4.89 15.57
CA ASN A 282 4.76 5.57 16.61
C ASN A 282 5.64 5.82 17.82
N MET A 283 6.28 4.79 18.37
CA MET A 283 7.12 4.96 19.56
C MET A 283 8.28 5.89 19.27
N SER A 284 8.94 5.79 18.10
CA SER A 284 10.01 6.74 17.74
C SER A 284 9.52 8.18 17.64
N ALA A 285 8.31 8.41 17.13
CA ALA A 285 7.75 9.76 17.05
C ALA A 285 7.44 10.36 18.42
N PHE A 286 6.89 9.55 19.35
CA PHE A 286 6.60 10.00 20.72
C PHE A 286 7.87 10.10 21.59
N TRP A 287 8.91 9.33 21.29
CA TRP A 287 10.21 9.40 21.99
C TRP A 287 10.98 10.70 21.72
N GLU A 288 10.47 11.59 20.87
CA GLU A 288 11.01 12.95 20.71
C GLU A 288 10.37 13.96 21.67
N ASP A 289 9.28 13.60 22.37
CA ASP A 289 8.63 14.47 23.34
C ASP A 289 9.14 14.16 24.76
N PRO A 290 9.87 15.09 25.41
CA PRO A 290 10.35 14.89 26.78
C PRO A 290 9.23 14.56 27.77
N THR A 291 8.04 15.13 27.58
CA THR A 291 6.90 14.87 28.48
C THR A 291 6.40 13.44 28.37
N TRP A 292 6.47 12.86 27.17
CA TRP A 292 6.08 11.47 26.94
C TRP A 292 7.16 10.48 27.41
N ILE A 293 8.45 10.84 27.29
CA ILE A 293 9.56 10.05 27.84
C ILE A 293 9.43 9.93 29.36
N LEU A 294 9.01 11.00 30.06
CA LEU A 294 8.85 11.01 31.52
C LEU A 294 7.87 9.96 32.04
N LEU A 295 6.89 9.55 31.23
CA LEU A 295 5.87 8.54 31.59
C LEU A 295 6.46 7.14 31.79
N TRP A 296 7.68 6.88 31.30
CA TRP A 296 8.30 5.57 31.33
C TRP A 296 9.37 5.47 32.44
N PRO A 297 9.54 4.28 33.05
CA PRO A 297 10.67 4.03 33.94
C PRO A 297 12.02 4.30 33.24
N LYS A 298 13.01 4.81 33.98
CA LYS A 298 14.28 5.31 33.42
C LYS A 298 15.12 4.24 32.72
N GLU A 299 14.95 2.99 33.11
CA GLU A 299 15.60 1.81 32.56
C GLU A 299 15.05 1.39 31.19
N ILE A 300 13.90 1.92 30.78
CA ILE A 300 13.25 1.56 29.52
C ILE A 300 13.93 2.27 28.36
N THR A 301 14.33 1.48 27.36
CA THR A 301 14.86 2.00 26.09
C THR A 301 13.78 2.06 25.03
N LEU A 302 13.97 2.94 24.04
CA LEU A 302 13.09 3.05 22.87
C LEU A 302 12.94 1.69 22.16
N ASP A 303 14.04 0.98 21.88
CA ASP A 303 14.01 -0.32 21.19
C ASP A 303 13.20 -1.36 21.97
N TYR A 304 13.37 -1.40 23.29
CA TYR A 304 12.57 -2.28 24.14
C TYR A 304 11.09 -1.92 24.05
N LEU A 305 10.75 -0.63 24.17
CA LEU A 305 9.36 -0.18 24.09
C LEU A 305 8.73 -0.47 22.72
N ILE A 306 9.45 -0.26 21.61
CA ILE A 306 9.03 -0.64 20.26
C ILE A 306 8.72 -2.14 20.22
N SER A 307 9.60 -2.99 20.75
CA SER A 307 9.40 -4.44 20.75
C SER A 307 8.15 -4.88 21.52
N GLN A 308 7.84 -4.23 22.64
CA GLN A 308 6.64 -4.53 23.41
C GLN A 308 5.38 -3.95 22.75
N CYS A 309 5.46 -2.74 22.20
CA CYS A 309 4.35 -2.12 21.48
C CYS A 309 3.97 -2.95 20.24
N ALA A 310 4.95 -3.50 19.52
CA ALA A 310 4.73 -4.36 18.35
C ALA A 310 3.88 -5.59 18.66
N LYS A 311 4.02 -6.18 19.86
CA LYS A 311 3.17 -7.30 20.32
C LYS A 311 1.72 -6.87 20.57
N ARG A 312 1.48 -5.60 20.92
CA ARG A 312 0.17 -5.06 21.31
C ARG A 312 -0.63 -4.51 20.14
N TYR A 313 0.01 -4.04 19.07
CA TYR A 313 -0.67 -3.46 17.91
C TYR A 313 -1.73 -4.35 17.27
N PRO A 314 -1.52 -5.67 17.06
CA PRO A 314 -2.52 -6.52 16.43
C PRO A 314 -3.88 -6.46 17.13
N ARG A 315 -3.85 -6.53 18.48
CA ARG A 315 -5.05 -6.36 19.30
C ARG A 315 -5.56 -4.93 19.30
N SER A 316 -4.66 -3.96 19.41
CA SER A 316 -5.02 -2.52 19.47
C SER A 316 -5.68 -2.00 18.19
N LEU A 317 -5.34 -2.56 17.02
CA LEU A 317 -5.95 -2.25 15.72
C LEU A 317 -7.37 -2.83 15.58
N LEU A 318 -7.69 -3.90 16.32
CA LEU A 318 -9.00 -4.53 16.33
C LEU A 318 -9.91 -3.99 17.44
N ASN A 319 -9.33 -3.33 18.44
CA ASN A 319 -10.08 -2.67 19.50
C ASN A 319 -10.97 -1.56 18.92
N SER A 320 -12.24 -1.57 19.32
CA SER A 320 -13.25 -0.61 18.87
C SER A 320 -13.33 -0.47 17.35
N ARG A 321 -13.00 -1.55 16.60
CA ARG A 321 -12.95 -1.60 15.12
C ARG A 321 -14.14 -0.92 14.44
N LYS A 322 -15.34 -1.01 15.03
CA LYS A 322 -16.55 -0.39 14.49
C LYS A 322 -16.40 1.12 14.31
N ASN A 323 -15.78 1.82 15.26
CA ASN A 323 -15.67 3.28 15.25
C ASN A 323 -14.25 3.80 14.90
N THR A 324 -13.21 2.97 14.98
CA THR A 324 -11.83 3.37 14.68
C THR A 324 -11.51 3.33 13.18
N ARG A 325 -10.73 4.30 12.72
CA ARG A 325 -10.25 4.44 11.34
C ARG A 325 -8.74 4.72 11.35
N HIS A 326 -8.00 4.01 10.53
CA HIS A 326 -6.55 3.93 10.56
C HIS A 326 -5.97 4.33 9.22
N LEU A 327 -5.23 5.44 9.20
CA LEU A 327 -4.49 5.89 8.04
C LEU A 327 -3.00 5.66 8.26
N LYS A 328 -2.30 5.33 7.19
CA LYS A 328 -0.83 5.36 7.19
C LYS A 328 -0.29 5.99 5.93
N ALA A 329 0.85 6.65 6.09
CA ALA A 329 1.68 7.12 5.01
C ALA A 329 2.81 6.11 4.78
N VAL A 330 3.06 5.80 3.52
CA VAL A 330 4.08 4.86 3.09
C VAL A 330 4.96 5.56 2.07
N ASP A 331 6.28 5.41 2.21
CA ASP A 331 7.22 5.87 1.19
C ASP A 331 7.00 5.04 -0.10
N PRO A 332 6.68 5.66 -1.24
CA PRO A 332 6.36 4.93 -2.47
C PRO A 332 7.57 4.22 -3.12
N ILE A 333 8.79 4.60 -2.74
CA ILE A 333 10.04 4.02 -3.23
C ILE A 333 10.41 2.83 -2.35
N THR A 334 10.49 3.02 -1.03
CA THR A 334 11.00 1.99 -0.12
C THR A 334 9.92 1.05 0.43
N GLY A 335 8.66 1.48 0.40
CA GLY A 335 7.54 0.79 1.04
C GLY A 335 7.55 0.90 2.57
N GLU A 336 8.41 1.75 3.15
CA GLU A 336 8.51 1.98 4.60
C GLU A 336 7.28 2.76 5.10
N LEU A 337 6.76 2.38 6.27
CA LEU A 337 5.73 3.16 6.95
C LEU A 337 6.38 4.40 7.56
N VAL A 338 5.96 5.58 7.10
CA VAL A 338 6.58 6.86 7.47
C VAL A 338 5.66 7.76 8.29
N GLY A 339 4.40 7.39 8.43
CA GLY A 339 3.45 8.07 9.29
C GLY A 339 2.17 7.30 9.50
N TYR A 340 1.42 7.66 10.54
CA TYR A 340 0.20 7.01 10.95
C TYR A 340 -0.75 8.00 11.62
N ALA A 341 -2.05 7.84 11.37
CA ALA A 341 -3.11 8.56 12.07
C ALA A 341 -4.26 7.63 12.43
N ARG A 342 -4.83 7.80 13.63
CA ARG A 342 -6.05 7.13 14.09
C ARG A 342 -7.16 8.15 14.29
N TRP A 343 -8.29 7.89 13.68
CA TRP A 343 -9.52 8.64 13.82
C TRP A 343 -10.59 7.79 14.50
N ILE A 344 -11.51 8.44 15.19
CA ILE A 344 -12.66 7.81 15.85
C ILE A 344 -13.91 8.53 15.36
N LEU A 345 -14.83 7.75 14.78
CA LEU A 345 -16.16 8.21 14.42
C LEU A 345 -17.08 8.15 15.66
N PRO A 346 -18.04 9.07 15.80
CA PRO A 346 -19.08 8.93 16.83
C PRO A 346 -20.00 7.76 16.47
N ASP A 347 -20.62 7.15 17.48
CA ASP A 347 -21.50 5.98 17.28
C ASP A 347 -22.67 6.24 16.32
N THR A 348 -23.07 7.51 16.18
CA THR A 348 -24.10 7.95 15.23
C THR A 348 -23.67 7.91 13.76
N HIS A 349 -22.36 7.80 13.45
CA HIS A 349 -21.80 7.89 12.10
C HIS A 349 -20.88 6.72 11.75
N ILE A 350 -21.04 5.56 12.40
CA ILE A 350 -20.25 4.36 12.08
C ILE A 350 -20.73 3.63 10.81
N VAL A 351 -21.98 3.87 10.39
CA VAL A 351 -22.65 3.27 9.23
C VAL A 351 -23.11 4.41 8.31
N ALA A 352 -22.85 4.27 7.01
CA ALA A 352 -23.30 5.19 5.97
C ALA A 352 -24.77 4.94 5.61
N GLU A 353 -25.38 5.84 4.83
CA GLU A 353 -26.80 5.75 4.43
C GLU A 353 -27.15 4.45 3.69
N ASP A 354 -26.19 3.88 2.97
CA ASP A 354 -26.34 2.62 2.22
C ASP A 354 -26.16 1.36 3.08
N GLY A 355 -25.96 1.51 4.40
CA GLY A 355 -25.75 0.42 5.34
C GLY A 355 -24.31 -0.11 5.41
N THR A 356 -23.38 0.45 4.62
CA THR A 356 -21.97 0.07 4.68
C THR A 356 -21.21 0.79 5.81
N PRO A 357 -20.03 0.29 6.25
CA PRO A 357 -19.22 1.01 7.23
C PRO A 357 -18.79 2.39 6.70
N GLN A 358 -19.12 3.46 7.43
CA GLN A 358 -18.69 4.81 7.06
C GLN A 358 -17.17 4.89 7.01
N TRP A 359 -16.59 5.37 5.91
CA TRP A 359 -15.13 5.36 5.68
C TRP A 359 -14.51 3.97 5.83
N GLY A 360 -15.13 2.96 5.23
CA GLY A 360 -14.74 1.55 5.34
C GLY A 360 -13.29 1.28 4.88
N GLU A 361 -12.73 2.08 3.98
CA GLU A 361 -11.35 1.91 3.48
C GLU A 361 -10.29 2.13 4.56
N ALA A 362 -10.62 2.92 5.58
CA ALA A 362 -9.75 3.14 6.74
C ALA A 362 -10.08 2.21 7.91
N GLN A 363 -11.11 1.35 7.81
CA GLN A 363 -11.40 0.35 8.83
C GLN A 363 -10.49 -0.87 8.65
N ILE A 364 -9.89 -1.36 9.74
CA ILE A 364 -9.10 -2.60 9.70
C ILE A 364 -10.03 -3.77 9.35
N PRO A 365 -9.69 -4.67 8.41
CA PRO A 365 -10.48 -5.88 8.17
C PRO A 365 -10.61 -6.73 9.43
N ASP A 366 -11.76 -7.40 9.60
CA ASP A 366 -11.90 -8.32 10.73
C ASP A 366 -11.02 -9.57 10.53
N VAL A 367 -10.83 -10.33 11.61
CA VAL A 367 -10.02 -11.55 11.65
C VAL A 367 -10.80 -12.68 12.30
N SER A 368 -10.32 -13.92 12.16
CA SER A 368 -10.99 -15.06 12.78
C SER A 368 -10.93 -14.97 14.32
N GLU A 369 -11.83 -15.66 15.01
CA GLU A 369 -11.84 -15.67 16.48
C GLU A 369 -10.54 -16.26 17.04
N GLU A 370 -9.95 -17.26 16.37
CA GLU A 370 -8.64 -17.82 16.73
C GLU A 370 -7.53 -16.75 16.60
N GLU A 371 -7.58 -15.92 15.56
CA GLU A 371 -6.65 -14.80 15.41
C GLU A 371 -6.84 -13.76 16.53
N LYS A 372 -8.09 -13.45 16.91
CA LYS A 372 -8.39 -12.52 18.03
C LYS A 372 -7.82 -13.05 19.35
N ILE A 373 -8.06 -14.32 19.66
CA ILE A 373 -7.52 -14.99 20.87
C ILE A 373 -5.99 -14.92 20.86
N ARG A 374 -5.35 -15.26 19.73
CA ARG A 374 -3.89 -15.20 19.60
C ARG A 374 -3.35 -13.78 19.79
N PHE A 375 -3.99 -12.77 19.20
CA PHE A 375 -3.57 -11.38 19.35
C PHE A 375 -3.78 -10.85 20.76
N GLN A 376 -4.84 -11.28 21.45
CA GLN A 376 -5.05 -10.97 22.86
C GLN A 376 -3.93 -11.56 23.72
N ALA A 377 -3.63 -12.85 23.58
CA ALA A 377 -2.55 -13.51 24.32
C ALA A 377 -1.18 -12.86 24.05
N LEU A 378 -0.91 -12.50 22.78
CA LEU A 378 0.32 -11.79 22.42
C LEU A 378 0.40 -10.41 23.09
N ALA A 379 -0.70 -9.65 23.13
CA ALA A 379 -0.74 -8.35 23.77
C ALA A 379 -0.58 -8.44 25.31
N GLU A 380 -1.11 -9.49 25.93
CA GLU A 380 -0.95 -9.77 27.37
C GLU A 380 0.47 -10.20 27.73
N SER A 381 1.19 -10.84 26.81
CA SER A 381 2.62 -11.17 26.97
C SER A 381 3.56 -9.96 26.89
N ALA A 382 3.05 -8.80 26.48
CA ALA A 382 3.84 -7.59 26.32
C ALA A 382 3.93 -6.84 27.65
N TRP A 383 5.14 -6.41 28.00
CA TRP A 383 5.32 -5.48 29.11
C TRP A 383 4.77 -4.10 28.70
N TRP A 384 3.95 -3.49 29.56
CA TRP A 384 3.36 -2.17 29.31
C TRP A 384 2.97 -1.49 30.62
N SER A 385 3.98 -0.98 31.33
CA SER A 385 3.79 -0.35 32.64
C SER A 385 4.49 1.02 32.66
N GLY A 386 3.69 2.08 32.58
CA GLY A 386 4.18 3.44 32.85
C GLY A 386 4.57 3.60 34.32
N ARG A 387 5.09 4.76 34.69
CA ARG A 387 5.36 5.05 36.09
C ARG A 387 4.07 5.27 36.86
N SER A 388 3.88 4.52 37.94
CA SER A 388 2.69 4.60 38.77
C SER A 388 2.47 5.96 39.45
N ASP A 389 3.54 6.74 39.68
CA ASP A 389 3.41 8.08 40.26
C ASP A 389 2.84 9.11 39.27
N MET A 390 2.75 8.77 37.98
CA MET A 390 2.20 9.61 36.92
C MET A 390 0.85 9.10 36.38
N ASP A 391 0.23 8.08 36.99
CA ASP A 391 -0.99 7.45 36.47
C ASP A 391 -2.16 8.44 36.27
N SER A 392 -2.22 9.49 37.09
CA SER A 392 -3.26 10.53 37.05
C SER A 392 -2.91 11.78 36.22
N ILE A 393 -1.74 11.81 35.56
CA ILE A 393 -1.27 13.03 34.87
C ILE A 393 -2.20 13.46 33.73
N ASP A 394 -2.95 12.52 33.15
CA ASP A 394 -3.89 12.77 32.06
C ASP A 394 -5.36 12.89 32.51
N ASP A 395 -5.68 12.76 33.81
CA ASP A 395 -7.07 12.80 34.33
C ASP A 395 -7.78 14.12 33.97
N LEU A 396 -7.07 15.24 34.09
CA LEU A 396 -7.60 16.56 33.69
C LEU A 396 -7.79 16.66 32.17
N ASN A 397 -6.94 15.99 31.39
CA ASN A 397 -7.05 15.98 29.93
C ASN A 397 -8.31 15.22 29.50
N ASP A 398 -8.56 14.08 30.14
CA ASP A 398 -9.75 13.26 29.92
C ASP A 398 -11.03 13.99 30.31
N GLU A 399 -11.03 14.75 31.41
CA GLU A 399 -12.15 15.59 31.82
C GLU A 399 -12.53 16.63 30.75
N VAL A 400 -11.53 17.38 30.26
CA VAL A 400 -11.75 18.39 29.23
C VAL A 400 -12.23 17.76 27.92
N MET A 401 -11.59 16.67 27.48
CA MET A 401 -12.00 15.96 26.26
C MET A 401 -13.43 15.43 26.37
N ARG A 402 -13.81 14.85 27.51
CA ARG A 402 -15.18 14.36 27.75
C ARG A 402 -16.19 15.50 27.70
N ARG A 403 -15.92 16.64 28.34
CA ARG A 403 -16.78 17.83 28.29
C ARG A 403 -16.95 18.35 26.86
N ILE A 404 -15.95 18.25 26.00
CA ILE A 404 -16.07 18.63 24.59
C ILE A 404 -16.95 17.63 23.85
N LEU A 405 -16.67 16.33 23.98
CA LEU A 405 -17.35 15.26 23.24
C LEU A 405 -18.83 15.10 23.59
N VAL A 406 -19.28 15.51 24.78
CA VAL A 406 -20.71 15.47 25.17
C VAL A 406 -21.55 16.60 24.56
N GLN A 407 -20.93 17.67 24.05
CA GLN A 407 -21.68 18.82 23.53
C GLN A 407 -22.40 18.50 22.22
N ARG A 408 -21.76 17.72 21.35
CA ARG A 408 -22.28 17.25 20.06
C ARG A 408 -21.36 16.16 19.48
N PRO A 409 -21.79 15.42 18.44
CA PRO A 409 -20.92 14.46 17.77
C PRO A 409 -19.71 15.14 17.11
N TYR A 410 -18.53 14.57 17.30
CA TYR A 410 -17.29 14.96 16.62
C TYR A 410 -16.62 13.73 16.00
N MET A 411 -15.93 13.93 14.89
CA MET A 411 -14.93 13.00 14.42
C MET A 411 -13.58 13.31 15.10
N LYS A 412 -13.12 12.43 15.99
CA LYS A 412 -11.93 12.68 16.81
C LYS A 412 -10.67 12.20 16.09
N LEU A 413 -9.68 13.08 15.91
CA LEU A 413 -8.30 12.66 15.65
C LEU A 413 -7.67 12.27 16.98
N ASP A 414 -7.51 10.97 17.16
CA ASP A 414 -7.12 10.36 18.44
C ASP A 414 -5.63 10.02 18.50
N TYR A 415 -4.97 9.87 17.35
CA TYR A 415 -3.54 9.57 17.32
C TYR A 415 -2.91 10.10 16.03
N LEU A 416 -1.73 10.70 16.11
CA LEU A 416 -0.95 11.15 14.97
C LEU A 416 0.54 10.97 15.25
N ALA A 417 1.24 10.26 14.37
CA ALA A 417 2.67 10.01 14.51
C ALA A 417 3.36 10.01 13.14
N VAL A 418 4.50 10.68 13.04
CA VAL A 418 5.38 10.67 11.87
C VAL A 418 6.77 10.31 12.34
N HIS A 419 7.35 9.26 11.76
CA HIS A 419 8.68 8.80 12.13
C HIS A 419 9.70 9.98 12.10
N PRO A 420 10.58 10.13 13.10
CA PRO A 420 11.54 11.24 13.19
C PRO A 420 12.32 11.50 11.89
N ARG A 421 12.84 10.44 11.27
CA ARG A 421 13.53 10.45 9.94
C ARG A 421 12.72 11.07 8.78
N ASN A 422 11.42 11.30 8.96
CA ASN A 422 10.50 11.74 7.91
C ASN A 422 9.73 13.02 8.27
N LYS A 423 10.08 13.69 9.37
CA LYS A 423 9.50 14.98 9.74
C LYS A 423 9.81 16.07 8.71
N GLY A 424 8.99 17.12 8.70
CA GLY A 424 9.13 18.26 7.79
C GLY A 424 8.70 18.01 6.34
N LYS A 425 8.33 16.78 5.97
CA LYS A 425 7.92 16.40 4.60
C LYS A 425 6.40 16.53 4.34
N GLY A 426 5.66 17.21 5.21
CA GLY A 426 4.20 17.39 5.08
C GLY A 426 3.34 16.14 5.36
N ILE A 427 3.93 15.03 5.82
CA ILE A 427 3.22 13.75 6.06
C ILE A 427 2.10 13.90 7.09
N ALA A 428 2.37 14.55 8.23
CA ALA A 428 1.37 14.81 9.26
C ALA A 428 0.19 15.61 8.69
N THR A 429 0.49 16.68 7.95
CA THR A 429 -0.52 17.52 7.30
C THR A 429 -1.38 16.71 6.33
N ALA A 430 -0.78 15.84 5.51
CA ALA A 430 -1.51 14.99 4.58
C ALA A 430 -2.46 14.00 5.28
N LEU A 431 -1.99 13.35 6.36
CA LEU A 431 -2.78 12.42 7.16
C LEU A 431 -3.96 13.11 7.85
N VAL A 432 -3.73 14.30 8.42
CA VAL A 432 -4.79 15.07 9.08
C VAL A 432 -5.81 15.59 8.05
N ALA A 433 -5.33 16.17 6.95
CA ALA A 433 -6.20 16.68 5.89
C ALA A 433 -7.08 15.57 5.27
N ALA A 434 -6.56 14.34 5.17
CA ALA A 434 -7.34 13.21 4.67
C ALA A 434 -8.55 12.87 5.56
N GLY A 435 -8.40 12.88 6.88
CA GLY A 435 -9.51 12.66 7.80
C GLY A 435 -10.45 13.86 7.90
N VAL A 436 -9.93 15.09 7.85
CA VAL A 436 -10.75 16.32 7.79
C VAL A 436 -11.69 16.29 6.58
N ARG A 437 -11.20 15.91 5.38
CA ARG A 437 -12.05 15.78 4.19
C ARG A 437 -13.18 14.78 4.37
N VAL A 438 -12.95 13.70 5.12
CA VAL A 438 -13.99 12.72 5.43
C VAL A 438 -15.00 13.31 6.39
N ALA A 439 -14.55 13.97 7.46
CA ALA A 439 -15.41 14.64 8.41
C ALA A 439 -16.33 15.67 7.74
N GLU A 440 -15.79 16.47 6.81
CA GLU A 440 -16.57 17.42 6.00
C GLU A 440 -17.61 16.72 5.14
N SER A 441 -17.25 15.62 4.47
CA SER A 441 -18.19 14.87 3.62
C SER A 441 -19.37 14.25 4.39
N ILE A 442 -19.23 14.06 5.70
CA ILE A 442 -20.26 13.51 6.58
C ILE A 442 -20.84 14.54 7.55
N GLY A 443 -20.54 15.83 7.33
CA GLY A 443 -21.09 16.91 8.14
C GLY A 443 -20.68 16.89 9.61
N LEU A 444 -19.50 16.34 9.95
CA LEU A 444 -19.00 16.29 11.31
C LEU A 444 -17.86 17.29 11.56
N PRO A 445 -17.94 18.09 12.64
CA PRO A 445 -16.77 18.82 13.11
C PRO A 445 -15.70 17.84 13.61
N THR A 446 -14.44 18.25 13.54
CA THR A 446 -13.32 17.45 14.04
C THR A 446 -12.75 17.99 15.33
N VAL A 447 -12.33 17.10 16.22
CA VAL A 447 -11.69 17.45 17.50
C VAL A 447 -10.39 16.69 17.66
N THR A 448 -9.39 17.31 18.29
CA THR A 448 -8.15 16.63 18.66
C THR A 448 -7.57 17.20 19.95
N MET A 449 -6.80 16.37 20.65
CA MET A 449 -5.88 16.83 21.69
C MET A 449 -4.48 16.88 21.09
N SER A 450 -3.79 17.99 21.32
CA SER A 450 -2.43 18.21 20.87
C SER A 450 -1.51 18.43 22.06
N TYR A 451 -0.37 17.77 22.08
CA TYR A 451 0.79 18.28 22.82
C TYR A 451 1.41 19.46 22.07
N LYS A 452 2.30 20.21 22.74
CA LYS A 452 2.93 21.43 22.21
C LYS A 452 3.52 21.26 20.81
N ALA A 453 4.18 20.12 20.55
CA ALA A 453 4.82 19.82 19.27
C ALA A 453 3.85 19.66 18.09
N GLY A 454 2.63 19.17 18.34
CA GLY A 454 1.62 18.93 17.30
C GLY A 454 0.78 20.15 16.93
N ARG A 455 0.72 21.16 17.81
CA ARG A 455 -0.27 22.26 17.76
C ARG A 455 -0.21 23.04 16.46
N GLY A 456 1.01 23.29 15.96
CA GLY A 456 1.22 24.02 14.71
C GLY A 456 0.74 23.28 13.46
N VAL A 457 0.66 21.94 13.48
CA VAL A 457 0.11 21.16 12.36
C VAL A 457 -1.40 21.40 12.26
N TYR A 458 -2.10 21.32 13.40
CA TYR A 458 -3.55 21.47 13.47
C TYR A 458 -3.99 22.90 13.16
N ALA A 459 -3.31 23.91 13.72
CA ALA A 459 -3.61 25.31 13.44
C ALA A 459 -3.55 25.65 11.94
N ARG A 460 -2.54 25.13 11.22
CA ARG A 460 -2.43 25.30 9.76
C ARG A 460 -3.57 24.65 8.96
N LEU A 461 -4.28 23.70 9.55
CA LEU A 461 -5.41 23.01 8.94
C LEU A 461 -6.77 23.57 9.38
N GLY A 462 -6.77 24.72 10.06
CA GLY A 462 -7.98 25.41 10.50
C GLY A 462 -8.56 24.89 11.81
N PHE A 463 -7.79 24.15 12.61
CA PHE A 463 -8.19 23.86 13.98
C PHE A 463 -7.94 25.08 14.85
N GLU A 464 -8.96 25.46 15.59
CA GLU A 464 -8.92 26.51 16.60
C GLU A 464 -8.83 25.89 17.98
N GLU A 465 -8.01 26.47 18.84
CA GLU A 465 -7.92 26.01 20.21
C GLU A 465 -9.13 26.50 21.00
N VAL A 466 -9.81 25.57 21.66
CA VAL A 466 -11.00 25.84 22.48
C VAL A 466 -10.74 25.70 23.98
N ASP A 467 -9.68 24.97 24.35
CA ASP A 467 -9.25 24.81 25.74
C ASP A 467 -7.78 24.36 25.83
N ARG A 468 -7.20 24.46 27.03
CA ARG A 468 -5.87 23.90 27.35
C ARG A 468 -5.75 23.51 28.81
N VAL A 469 -4.94 22.49 29.06
CA VAL A 469 -4.49 22.07 30.40
C VAL A 469 -2.97 22.22 30.42
N ILE A 470 -2.45 22.98 31.39
CA ILE A 470 -1.01 23.14 31.60
C ILE A 470 -0.73 22.72 33.05
N GLN A 471 0.05 21.65 33.21
CA GLN A 471 0.44 21.10 34.50
C GLN A 471 1.95 21.26 34.71
N ASP A 472 2.38 21.32 35.97
CA ASP A 472 3.80 21.32 36.33
C ASP A 472 4.29 19.87 36.52
N ASP A 473 5.17 19.42 35.63
CA ASP A 473 5.78 18.08 35.66
C ASP A 473 7.13 18.04 36.39
N SER A 474 7.58 19.15 37.00
CA SER A 474 8.86 19.22 37.72
C SER A 474 8.93 18.22 38.88
N GLN A 475 7.80 17.97 39.56
CA GLN A 475 7.70 16.95 40.61
C GLN A 475 8.01 15.53 40.11
N TYR A 476 7.86 15.28 38.80
CA TYR A 476 8.17 13.99 38.16
C TYR A 476 9.55 13.97 37.49
N GLY A 477 10.31 15.08 37.57
CA GLY A 477 11.60 15.27 36.93
C GLY A 477 11.53 15.94 35.55
N GLY A 478 10.41 16.56 35.20
CA GLY A 478 10.21 17.28 33.94
C GLY A 478 10.68 18.73 33.95
N ALA A 479 10.40 19.45 32.87
CA ALA A 479 10.90 20.81 32.62
C ALA A 479 10.01 21.92 33.20
N GLY A 480 8.91 21.56 33.88
CA GLY A 480 7.93 22.47 34.47
C GLY A 480 6.72 22.77 33.59
N GLU A 481 6.51 22.04 32.48
CA GLU A 481 5.38 22.26 31.56
C GLU A 481 4.93 20.95 30.88
N TYR A 482 3.80 20.40 31.34
CA TYR A 482 3.03 19.34 30.69
C TYR A 482 1.74 19.96 30.10
N GLY A 483 1.82 20.34 28.83
CA GLY A 483 0.75 21.09 28.14
C GLY A 483 -0.04 20.24 27.14
N ALA A 484 -1.35 20.15 27.35
CA ALA A 484 -2.32 19.61 26.40
C ALA A 484 -3.25 20.73 25.89
N TYR A 485 -3.44 20.78 24.57
CA TYR A 485 -4.23 21.80 23.87
C TYR A 485 -5.38 21.10 23.14
N PHE A 486 -6.61 21.52 23.42
CA PHE A 486 -7.81 20.95 22.84
C PHE A 486 -8.25 21.82 21.67
N MET A 487 -8.31 21.23 20.49
CA MET A 487 -8.53 21.97 19.26
C MET A 487 -9.70 21.39 18.48
N ILE A 488 -10.57 22.27 17.99
CA ILE A 488 -11.74 21.93 17.19
C ILE A 488 -11.59 22.59 15.83
N ARG A 489 -12.04 21.89 14.80
CA ARG A 489 -12.28 22.48 13.48
C ARG A 489 -13.72 22.22 13.10
N GLU A 490 -14.46 23.30 12.87
CA GLU A 490 -15.81 23.23 12.33
C GLU A 490 -15.82 22.69 10.90
N THR A 491 -16.96 22.13 10.49
CA THR A 491 -17.24 21.92 9.06
C THR A 491 -17.35 23.27 8.39
N GLY A 492 -16.68 23.46 7.25
CA GLY A 492 -16.85 24.69 6.46
C GLY A 492 -18.32 24.87 6.08
N ASN A 493 -18.83 26.11 6.23
CA ASN A 493 -20.11 26.52 5.65
C ASN A 493 -20.11 26.44 4.12
#